data_AF-A0A1F5RQ19-F1
#
_entry.id   AF-A0A1F5RQ19-F1
#
_cell.length_a   1.000
_cell.length_b   1.000
_cell.length_c   1.000
_cell.angle_alpha   90.00
_cell.angle_beta   90.00
_cell.angle_gamma   90.00
#
_symmetry.space_group_name_H-M   'P 1'
#
loop_
_entity.id
_entity.type
_entity.pdbx_description
1 polymer ?
#
loop_
_entity_poly.entity_id
_entity_poly.type
_entity_poly.pdbx_seq_one_letter_code
_entity_poly.pdbx_strand_id
1 'polypeptide(L)'
;MSDRAPVTVAADHGRAIPDAPGARADRIAAALASLGEEQRRLERLGFEDPLRRCHQERRYWAFLAALFHMSDAPPVSRPRGAR
;
A
#
# COMPACT_ATOMS: atom_id res chain seq x y z
N MET A 1 14.49 -15.76 19.39
CA MET A 1 13.29 -15.90 18.55
C MET A 1 12.66 -14.51 18.46
N SER A 2 12.83 -13.81 17.33
CA SER A 2 12.17 -12.51 17.13
C SER A 2 10.68 -12.76 16.92
N ASP A 3 9.90 -12.55 17.98
CA ASP A 3 8.45 -12.61 17.90
C ASP A 3 7.97 -11.41 17.08
N ARG A 4 7.72 -11.66 15.80
CA ARG A 4 7.28 -10.63 14.85
C ARG A 4 5.86 -10.25 15.26
N ALA A 5 5.70 -9.03 15.79
CA ALA A 5 4.38 -8.43 15.96
C ALA A 5 3.59 -8.62 14.64
N PRO A 6 2.37 -9.18 14.69
CA PRO A 6 1.64 -9.52 13.49
C PRO A 6 1.32 -8.24 12.71
N VAL A 7 1.83 -8.17 11.48
CA VAL A 7 1.30 -7.24 10.49
C VAL A 7 -0.17 -7.62 10.30
N THR A 8 -1.06 -6.64 10.32
CA THR A 8 -2.50 -6.89 10.15
C THR A 8 -2.75 -7.66 8.86
N VAL A 9 -3.74 -8.57 8.84
CA VAL A 9 -4.04 -9.44 7.68
C VAL A 9 -4.30 -8.64 6.39
N ALA A 10 -4.74 -7.39 6.54
CA ALA A 10 -4.95 -6.46 5.42
C ALA A 10 -3.64 -6.00 4.77
N ALA A 11 -2.57 -5.87 5.56
CA ALA A 11 -1.27 -5.35 5.12
C ALA A 11 -0.25 -6.45 4.77
N ASP A 12 -0.65 -7.72 4.88
CA ASP A 12 0.16 -8.85 4.45
C ASP A 12 0.43 -8.80 2.94
N HIS A 13 1.66 -8.44 2.58
CA HIS A 13 2.13 -8.41 1.20
C HIS A 13 2.35 -9.81 0.60
N GLY A 14 2.36 -10.87 1.41
CA GLY A 14 2.49 -12.25 0.95
C GLY A 14 1.20 -12.79 0.33
N ARG A 15 0.08 -12.11 0.59
CA ARG A 15 -1.21 -12.40 -0.04
C ARG A 15 -1.29 -11.79 -1.43
N ALA A 16 -1.82 -12.59 -2.36
CA ALA A 16 -2.04 -12.20 -3.75
C ALA A 16 -2.82 -10.88 -3.86
N ILE A 17 -2.41 -10.05 -4.82
CA ILE A 17 -3.13 -8.84 -5.21
C ILE A 17 -4.17 -9.23 -6.27
N PRO A 18 -5.46 -8.87 -6.11
CA PRO A 18 -6.47 -9.15 -7.12
C PRO A 18 -6.15 -8.53 -8.48
N ASP A 19 -6.53 -9.22 -9.56
CA ASP A 19 -6.36 -8.72 -10.93
C ASP A 19 -7.39 -7.64 -11.30
N ALA A 20 -8.58 -7.71 -10.71
CA ALA A 20 -9.65 -6.74 -10.97
C ALA A 20 -9.28 -5.35 -10.42
N PRO A 21 -9.29 -4.27 -11.25
CA PRO A 21 -8.82 -2.94 -10.84
C PRO A 21 -9.49 -2.39 -9.57
N GLY A 22 -10.81 -2.51 -9.45
CA GLY A 22 -11.54 -2.07 -8.26
C GLY A 22 -11.13 -2.83 -6.99
N ALA A 23 -11.16 -4.16 -7.03
CA ALA A 23 -10.78 -5.00 -5.89
C ALA A 23 -9.31 -4.81 -5.47
N ARG A 24 -8.44 -4.51 -6.44
CA ARG A 24 -7.04 -4.15 -6.18
C ARG A 24 -6.93 -2.81 -5.47
N ALA A 25 -7.62 -1.78 -5.95
CA ALA A 25 -7.63 -0.46 -5.31
C ALA A 25 -8.16 -0.55 -3.87
N ASP A 26 -9.26 -1.28 -3.65
CA ASP A 26 -9.85 -1.50 -2.33
C ASP A 26 -8.86 -2.21 -1.39
N ARG A 27 -8.15 -3.23 -1.87
CA ARG A 27 -7.13 -3.94 -1.11
C ARG A 27 -5.99 -3.01 -0.68
N ILE A 28 -5.49 -2.19 -1.60
CA ILE A 28 -4.41 -1.25 -1.32
C ILE A 28 -4.86 -0.19 -0.30
N ALA A 29 -6.07 0.35 -0.47
CA ALA A 29 -6.64 1.32 0.47
C ALA A 29 -6.81 0.73 1.87
N ALA A 30 -7.33 -0.50 1.98
CA ALA A 30 -7.48 -1.20 3.25
C ALA A 30 -6.13 -1.47 3.94
N ALA A 31 -5.10 -1.88 3.17
CA ALA A 31 -3.76 -2.09 3.69
C ALA A 31 -3.15 -0.80 4.26
N LEU A 32 -3.25 0.30 3.51
CA LEU A 32 -2.73 1.62 3.92
C LEU A 32 -3.45 2.17 5.16
N ALA A 33 -4.78 2.03 5.23
CA ALA A 33 -5.56 2.45 6.39
C ALA A 33 -5.15 1.67 7.64
N SER A 34 -5.06 0.34 7.53
CA SER A 34 -4.68 -0.54 8.64
C SER A 34 -3.25 -0.27 9.14
N LEU A 35 -2.28 -0.09 8.23
CA LEU A 35 -0.93 0.30 8.60
C LEU A 35 -0.86 1.70 9.23
N GLY A 36 -1.76 2.61 8.84
CA GLY A 36 -1.86 3.92 9.48
C GLY A 36 -2.33 3.86 10.93
N GLU A 37 -3.26 2.96 11.22
CA GLU A 37 -3.68 2.69 12.60
C GLU A 37 -2.58 2.03 13.42
N GLU A 38 -1.90 1.03 12.86
CA GLU A 38 -0.81 0.34 13.56
C GLU A 38 0.37 1.29 13.80
N GLN A 39 0.72 2.15 12.84
CA GLN A 39 1.75 3.17 13.03
C GLN A 39 1.43 4.05 14.26
N ARG A 40 0.21 4.60 14.35
CA ARG A 40 -0.21 5.42 15.50
C ARG A 40 -0.17 4.64 16.81
N ARG A 41 -0.51 3.35 16.77
CA ARG A 41 -0.43 2.47 17.94
C ARG A 41 1.02 2.30 18.39
N LEU A 42 1.93 1.99 17.47
CA LEU A 42 3.35 1.78 17.75
C LEU A 42 4.05 3.06 18.22
N GLU A 43 3.71 4.21 17.63
CA GLU A 43 4.19 5.53 18.06
C GLU A 43 3.81 5.81 19.52
N ARG A 44 2.54 5.54 19.90
CA ARG A 44 2.08 5.71 21.29
C ARG A 44 2.78 4.78 22.28
N LEU A 45 3.20 3.60 21.83
CA LEU A 45 3.87 2.60 22.65
C LEU A 45 5.40 2.76 22.68
N GLY A 46 5.97 3.65 21.86
CA GLY A 46 7.42 3.86 21.78
C GLY A 46 8.19 2.70 21.13
N PHE A 47 7.54 1.88 20.29
CA PHE A 47 8.18 0.72 19.67
C PHE A 47 8.85 1.07 18.33
N GLU A 48 10.12 1.46 18.38
CA GLU A 48 10.88 1.95 17.20
C GLU A 48 11.08 0.90 16.10
N ASP A 49 11.48 -0.33 16.46
CA ASP A 49 11.77 -1.37 15.48
C ASP A 49 10.52 -1.85 14.72
N PRO A 50 9.41 -2.16 15.40
CA PRO A 50 8.12 -2.40 14.75
C PRO A 50 7.65 -1.20 13.90
N LEU A 51 7.87 0.02 14.37
CA LEU A 51 7.48 1.24 13.64
C LEU A 51 8.24 1.38 12.32
N ARG A 52 9.56 1.12 12.33
CA ARG A 52 10.39 1.09 11.11
C ARG A 52 9.88 0.07 10.10
N ARG A 53 9.47 -1.12 10.56
CA ARG A 53 8.85 -2.13 9.68
C ARG A 53 7.51 -1.64 9.14
N CYS A 54 6.67 -1.06 9.97
CA CYS A 54 5.38 -0.48 9.55
C CYS A 54 5.56 0.57 8.45
N HIS A 55 6.57 1.44 8.57
CA HIS A 55 6.92 2.40 7.52
C HIS A 55 7.34 1.74 6.21
N GLN A 56 8.11 0.65 6.28
CA GLN A 56 8.53 -0.08 5.09
C GLN A 56 7.34 -0.71 4.35
N GLU A 57 6.42 -1.32 5.09
CA GLU A 57 5.17 -1.85 4.51
C GLU A 57 4.34 -0.73 3.87
N ARG A 58 4.19 0.41 4.55
CA ARG A 58 3.47 1.57 3.99
C ARG A 58 4.07 2.06 2.68
N ARG A 59 5.41 2.10 2.58
CA ARG A 59 6.10 2.49 1.33
C ARG A 59 5.82 1.51 0.21
N TYR A 60 5.82 0.21 0.50
CA TYR A 60 5.47 -0.82 -0.48
C TYR A 60 4.04 -0.63 -1.02
N TRP A 61 3.06 -0.52 -0.12
CA TRP A 61 1.66 -0.35 -0.52
C TRP A 61 1.40 0.99 -1.24
N ALA A 62 2.09 2.07 -0.84
CA ALA A 62 2.02 3.35 -1.55
C ALA A 62 2.63 3.27 -2.96
N PHE A 63 3.73 2.53 -3.12
CA PHE A 63 4.31 2.27 -4.43
C PHE A 63 3.33 1.51 -5.34
N LEU A 64 2.68 0.47 -4.83
CA LEU A 64 1.65 -0.26 -5.59
C LEU A 64 0.48 0.65 -5.98
N ALA A 65 0.01 1.50 -5.07
CA ALA A 65 -1.05 2.48 -5.38
C ALA A 65 -0.66 3.34 -6.59
N ALA A 66 0.55 3.89 -6.59
CA ALA A 66 1.06 4.71 -7.69
C ALA A 66 1.22 3.90 -8.99
N LEU A 67 1.78 2.70 -8.90
CA LEU A 67 2.00 1.81 -10.04
C LEU A 67 0.69 1.49 -10.77
N PHE A 68 -0.34 1.11 -10.02
CA PHE A 68 -1.63 0.76 -10.61
C PHE A 68 -2.41 1.98 -11.09
N HIS A 69 -2.30 3.12 -10.40
CA HIS A 69 -2.88 4.37 -10.88
C HIS A 69 -2.32 4.80 -12.24
N MET A 70 -1.01 4.63 -12.47
CA MET A 70 -0.40 4.90 -13.77
C MET A 70 -0.81 3.88 -14.84
N SER A 71 -1.04 2.62 -14.46
CA SER A 71 -1.40 1.55 -15.40
C SER A 71 -2.85 1.63 -15.85
N ASP A 72 -3.74 2.09 -14.98
CA ASP A 72 -5.17 2.23 -15.26
C ASP A 72 -5.51 3.61 -15.90
N ALA A 73 -4.51 4.49 -16.06
CA ALA A 73 -4.71 5.78 -16.71
C ALA A 73 -4.95 5.60 -18.23
N PRO A 74 -6.00 6.22 -18.81
CA PRO A 74 -6.24 6.13 -20.24
C PRO A 74 -5.04 6.76 -20.99
N PRO A 75 -4.65 6.22 -22.15
CA PRO A 75 -3.56 6.79 -22.93
C PRO A 75 -3.87 8.25 -23.25
N VAL A 76 -2.98 9.15 -22.83
CA VAL A 76 -3.08 10.58 -23.16
C VAL A 76 -3.06 10.71 -24.67
N SER A 77 -4.22 11.03 -25.25
CA SER A 77 -4.35 11.31 -26.67
C SER A 77 -3.58 12.57 -26.97
N ARG A 78 -2.36 12.44 -27.51
CA ARG A 78 -1.64 13.60 -28.03
C ARG A 78 -2.48 14.21 -29.15
N PRO A 79 -2.77 15.52 -29.12
CA PRO A 79 -3.45 16.16 -30.24
C PRO A 79 -2.56 15.97 -31.47
N ARG A 80 -3.08 15.21 -32.44
CA ARG A 80 -2.44 15.04 -33.74
C ARG A 80 -2.39 16.43 -34.36
N GLY A 81 -1.19 16.99 -34.48
CA GLY A 81 -0.99 18.34 -35.00
C GLY A 81 -1.84 18.56 -36.25
N ALA A 82 -2.73 19.54 -36.16
CA ALA A 82 -3.38 20.11 -37.32
C ALA A 82 -2.27 20.60 -38.26
N ARG A 83 -2.31 20.11 -39.49
CA ARG A 83 -1.44 20.56 -40.59
C ARG A 83 -1.65 22.03 -40.89
#